data_AF-A0AAY5KAE8-F1
#
_entry.id   AF-A0AAY5KAE8-F1
#
_cell.length_a   1.000
_cell.length_b   1.000
_cell.length_c   1.000
_cell.angle_alpha   90.00
_cell.angle_beta   90.00
_cell.angle_gamma   90.00
#
_symmetry.space_group_name_H-M   'P 1'
#
loop_
_entity.id
_entity.type
_entity.pdbx_description
1 polymer ?
#
loop_
_entity_poly.entity_id
_entity_poly.type
_entity_poly.pdbx_seq_one_letter_code
_entity_poly.pdbx_strand_id
1 'polypeptide(L)'
;LLYPFCVQSSVYQLPNIPGILVNGNAQDQNRYKPICQYFNDNYRFATLYDTTNRIPVFSAYKFTGDVKVGKRPPWMIEPQVGLLLSGNSTMQQIFVQAGNRDYINSIEDKGVNRGHLFPCCHAADTDTMNSTFTLTNIVPQAKTFNGGSWNTMECKVKGFLQDYCVDNNNMTQAYVVTRALPSENNKLNYRVNIPSVMWTAFCCYNSKNSTWISKAHWGENKNTSEGDLPEKTLGELYDMLNSFYQTDV
;
A
#
# COMPACT_ATOMS: atom_id res chain seq x y z
N LEU A 1 6.57 6.66 -9.72
CA LEU A 1 6.08 6.56 -8.31
C LEU A 1 4.95 7.56 -8.13
N LEU A 2 3.88 7.24 -7.39
CA LEU A 2 2.67 8.07 -7.30
C LEU A 2 2.67 9.15 -6.23
N TYR A 3 3.66 9.17 -5.35
CA TYR A 3 3.81 10.27 -4.39
C TYR A 3 3.70 11.69 -5.03
N PRO A 4 4.23 11.93 -6.26
CA PRO A 4 4.04 13.17 -7.01
C PRO A 4 2.59 13.55 -7.35
N PHE A 5 1.61 12.64 -7.26
CA PHE A 5 0.21 13.03 -7.40
C PHE A 5 -0.27 13.95 -6.28
N CYS A 6 0.32 13.78 -5.08
CA CYS A 6 -0.16 14.41 -3.87
C CYS A 6 0.71 15.58 -3.41
N VAL A 7 1.81 15.83 -4.12
CA VAL A 7 2.64 17.02 -3.99
C VAL A 7 2.55 17.75 -5.32
N GLN A 8 2.07 18.99 -5.33
CA GLN A 8 1.88 19.84 -6.52
C GLN A 8 3.16 19.98 -7.37
N SER A 9 3.52 18.95 -8.14
CA SER A 9 4.73 18.90 -8.94
C SER A 9 4.40 18.28 -10.29
N SER A 10 4.49 19.10 -11.33
CA SER A 10 4.21 18.79 -12.73
C SER A 10 5.27 17.92 -13.43
N VAL A 11 6.19 17.28 -12.68
CA VAL A 11 7.46 16.80 -13.25
C VAL A 11 7.60 15.26 -13.27
N TYR A 12 6.62 14.50 -12.79
CA TYR A 12 6.76 13.04 -12.69
C TYR A 12 5.75 12.26 -13.52
N GLN A 13 6.25 11.32 -14.32
CA GLN A 13 5.43 10.35 -15.03
C GLN A 13 4.75 9.40 -14.05
N LEU A 14 3.43 9.37 -14.14
CA LEU A 14 2.55 8.59 -13.29
C LEU A 14 2.64 7.12 -13.72
N PRO A 15 2.68 6.16 -12.79
CA PRO A 15 2.86 4.76 -13.16
C PRO A 15 1.66 4.26 -13.94
N ASN A 16 1.97 3.51 -15.00
CA ASN A 16 0.98 2.85 -15.83
C ASN A 16 0.75 1.44 -15.29
N ILE A 17 -0.48 1.18 -14.86
CA ILE A 17 -0.98 -0.16 -14.57
C ILE A 17 -2.02 -0.46 -15.64
N PRO A 18 -1.71 -1.31 -16.64
CA PRO A 18 -2.63 -1.66 -17.71
C PRO A 18 -4.02 -2.04 -17.16
N GLY A 19 -5.08 -1.50 -17.77
CA GLY A 19 -6.46 -1.73 -17.37
C GLY A 19 -6.93 -1.03 -16.08
N ILE A 20 -6.03 -0.40 -15.31
CA ILE A 20 -6.35 0.21 -14.01
C ILE A 20 -6.04 1.70 -13.99
N LEU A 21 -4.80 2.08 -14.31
CA LEU A 21 -4.29 3.45 -14.22
C LEU A 21 -3.39 3.72 -15.42
N VAL A 22 -3.75 4.64 -16.31
CA VAL A 22 -2.95 4.96 -17.51
C VAL A 22 -2.77 6.47 -17.60
N ASN A 23 -1.53 6.92 -17.71
CA ASN A 23 -1.12 8.33 -17.65
C ASN A 23 -1.71 9.05 -16.43
N GLY A 24 -1.81 8.29 -15.34
CA GLY A 24 -2.39 8.74 -14.09
C GLY A 24 -3.92 8.86 -14.03
N ASN A 25 -4.62 8.44 -15.07
CA ASN A 25 -6.08 8.40 -15.08
C ASN A 25 -6.58 6.99 -14.77
N ALA A 26 -7.45 6.88 -13.75
CA ALA A 26 -8.16 5.65 -13.45
C ALA A 26 -9.04 5.28 -14.66
N GLN A 27 -8.85 4.06 -15.18
CA GLN A 27 -9.57 3.61 -16.39
C GLN A 27 -11.05 3.31 -16.10
N ASP A 28 -11.33 2.81 -14.90
CA ASP A 28 -12.68 2.76 -14.33
C ASP A 28 -12.75 3.72 -13.13
N GLN A 29 -13.27 4.92 -13.37
CA GLN A 29 -13.39 5.96 -12.36
C GLN A 29 -14.44 5.64 -11.28
N ASN A 30 -15.34 4.68 -11.52
CA ASN A 30 -16.32 4.24 -10.53
C ASN A 30 -15.72 3.25 -9.54
N ARG A 31 -14.76 2.44 -10.00
CA ARG A 31 -14.05 1.46 -9.20
C ARG A 31 -12.78 1.99 -8.54
N TYR A 32 -11.89 2.57 -9.33
CA TYR A 32 -10.56 2.95 -8.86
C TYR A 32 -10.54 4.41 -8.43
N LYS A 33 -10.23 4.65 -7.16
CA LYS A 33 -10.20 5.97 -6.54
C LYS A 33 -8.76 6.34 -6.17
N PRO A 34 -8.10 7.24 -6.92
CA PRO A 34 -6.87 7.86 -6.48
C PRO A 34 -7.14 8.73 -5.25
N ILE A 35 -6.34 8.57 -4.20
CA ILE A 35 -6.48 9.27 -2.92
C ILE A 35 -5.13 9.88 -2.58
N CYS A 36 -5.16 11.16 -2.24
CA CYS A 36 -4.07 11.82 -1.55
C CYS A 36 -4.38 11.88 -0.07
N GLN A 37 -3.71 11.04 0.71
CA GLN A 37 -3.99 10.84 2.12
C GLN A 37 -3.60 12.12 2.87
N TYR A 38 -4.61 12.90 3.22
CA TYR A 38 -4.47 14.22 3.84
C TYR A 38 -4.76 14.10 5.33
N PHE A 39 -3.78 14.46 6.16
CA PHE A 39 -3.88 14.32 7.61
C PHE A 39 -3.09 15.42 8.31
N ASN A 40 -3.73 16.12 9.26
CA ASN A 40 -3.18 17.28 9.97
C ASN A 40 -2.52 18.27 9.00
N ASP A 41 -3.35 18.81 8.11
CA ASP A 41 -3.03 19.83 7.11
C ASP A 41 -1.93 19.50 6.09
N ASN A 42 -1.54 18.24 5.97
CA ASN A 42 -0.47 17.80 5.09
C ASN A 42 -0.81 16.52 4.32
N TYR A 43 -0.35 16.44 3.07
CA TYR A 43 -0.37 15.20 2.30
C TYR A 43 0.74 14.27 2.76
N ARG A 44 0.36 13.04 3.13
CA ARG A 44 1.26 12.07 3.76
C ARG A 44 1.74 11.00 2.79
N PHE A 45 0.82 10.43 2.00
CA PHE A 45 1.10 9.40 1.00
C PHE A 45 -0.02 9.30 -0.04
N ALA A 46 0.22 8.56 -1.11
CA ALA A 46 -0.77 8.30 -2.15
C ALA A 46 -1.30 6.87 -2.02
N THR A 47 -2.60 6.70 -2.27
CA THR A 47 -3.24 5.38 -2.37
C THR A 47 -4.09 5.34 -3.62
N LEU A 48 -4.03 4.25 -4.39
CA LEU A 48 -5.07 3.95 -5.37
C LEU A 48 -5.94 2.85 -4.79
N TYR A 49 -7.21 3.16 -4.58
CA TYR A 49 -8.14 2.27 -3.88
C TYR A 49 -9.11 1.60 -4.85
N ASP A 50 -9.33 0.29 -4.70
CA ASP A 50 -10.32 -0.48 -5.46
C ASP A 50 -11.59 -0.61 -4.62
N THR A 51 -12.66 0.11 -4.98
CA THR A 51 -13.93 0.09 -4.23
C THR A 51 -14.71 -1.22 -4.38
N THR A 52 -14.46 -1.98 -5.45
CA THR A 52 -15.09 -3.29 -5.68
C THR A 52 -14.49 -4.33 -4.75
N ASN A 53 -13.15 -4.38 -4.68
CA ASN A 53 -12.44 -5.30 -3.78
C ASN A 53 -12.30 -4.76 -2.34
N ARG A 54 -12.55 -3.46 -2.13
CA ARG A 54 -12.43 -2.74 -0.86
C ARG A 54 -11.04 -2.84 -0.24
N ILE A 55 -10.00 -2.88 -1.07
CA ILE A 55 -8.60 -2.87 -0.66
C ILE A 55 -7.82 -1.85 -1.50
N PRO A 56 -6.69 -1.31 -1.00
CA PRO A 56 -5.79 -0.59 -1.86
C PRO A 56 -5.26 -1.50 -2.98
N VAL A 57 -5.24 -0.97 -4.20
CA VAL A 57 -4.38 -1.51 -5.26
C VAL A 57 -2.94 -1.34 -4.81
N PHE A 58 -2.50 -0.11 -4.53
CA PHE A 58 -1.20 0.18 -3.92
C PHE A 58 -1.29 1.37 -2.95
N SER A 59 -0.25 1.50 -2.11
CA SER A 59 0.14 2.75 -1.47
C SER A 59 1.56 3.13 -1.90
N ALA A 60 1.81 4.42 -2.11
CA ALA A 60 3.12 4.96 -2.48
C ALA A 60 3.49 6.15 -1.61
N TYR A 61 4.72 6.16 -1.11
CA TYR A 61 5.17 7.15 -0.13
C TYR A 61 6.65 7.50 -0.33
N LYS A 62 7.03 8.67 0.20
CA LYS A 62 8.42 9.08 0.33
C LYS A 62 8.91 8.66 1.71
N PHE A 63 10.02 7.93 1.76
CA PHE A 63 10.73 7.62 2.99
C PHE A 63 11.80 8.68 3.21
N THR A 64 11.76 9.34 4.36
CA THR A 64 12.72 10.40 4.74
C THR A 64 13.34 10.18 6.12
N GLY A 65 13.20 8.98 6.67
CA GLY A 65 13.51 8.64 8.05
C GLY A 65 12.32 7.98 8.74
N ASP A 66 12.50 7.67 10.02
CA ASP A 66 11.49 7.01 10.85
C ASP A 66 11.32 7.68 12.21
N VAL A 67 10.12 7.50 12.77
CA VAL A 67 9.82 7.82 14.17
C VAL A 67 9.74 6.55 15.00
N LYS A 68 10.10 6.64 16.28
CA LYS A 68 9.77 5.57 17.24
C LYS A 68 8.25 5.39 17.27
N VAL A 69 7.80 4.17 16.99
CA VAL A 69 6.38 3.84 16.99
C VAL A 69 5.83 4.04 18.41
N GLY A 70 4.93 5.02 18.55
CA GLY A 70 4.28 5.35 19.81
C GLY A 70 3.00 4.55 20.05
N LYS A 71 2.07 5.14 20.81
CA LYS A 71 0.74 4.55 21.00
C LYS A 71 0.01 4.47 19.66
N ARG A 72 -0.49 3.27 19.34
CA ARG A 72 -1.29 3.04 18.14
C ARG A 72 -2.62 3.84 18.19
N PRO A 73 -2.94 4.64 17.15
CA PRO A 73 -4.21 5.33 17.06
C PRO A 73 -5.36 4.36 16.70
N PRO A 74 -6.63 4.79 16.85
CA PRO A 74 -7.76 4.05 16.31
C PRO A 74 -7.71 3.97 14.78
N TRP A 75 -8.36 2.95 14.21
CA TRP A 75 -8.55 2.82 12.77
C TRP A 75 -9.53 3.87 12.24
N MET A 76 -9.19 4.49 11.12
CA MET A 76 -9.91 5.61 10.54
C MET A 76 -10.55 5.26 9.19
N ILE A 77 -11.63 5.99 8.86
CA ILE A 77 -12.30 5.97 7.56
C ILE A 77 -11.76 7.13 6.75
N GLU A 78 -11.47 6.90 5.46
CA GLU A 78 -11.01 7.94 4.54
C GLU A 78 -12.19 8.72 3.96
N PRO A 79 -12.34 10.02 4.24
CA PRO A 79 -13.46 10.81 3.72
C PRO A 79 -13.52 10.87 2.18
N GLN A 80 -12.37 10.84 1.49
CA GLN A 80 -12.28 11.03 0.04
C GLN A 80 -12.83 9.86 -0.80
N VAL A 81 -12.97 8.66 -0.25
CA VAL A 81 -13.53 7.51 -0.99
C VAL A 81 -15.06 7.60 -1.16
N GLY A 82 -15.69 8.51 -0.41
CA GLY A 82 -17.07 8.92 -0.60
C GLY A 82 -18.13 7.89 -0.21
N LEU A 83 -19.38 8.33 -0.35
CA LEU A 83 -20.60 7.53 -0.27
C LEU A 83 -21.19 7.45 -1.67
N LEU A 84 -21.62 6.26 -2.11
CA LEU A 84 -22.54 6.21 -3.25
C LEU A 84 -23.94 6.52 -2.74
N LEU A 85 -24.59 7.50 -3.37
CA LEU A 85 -26.01 7.78 -3.17
C LEU A 85 -26.81 6.81 -4.05
N SER A 86 -27.59 5.94 -3.44
CA SER A 86 -28.61 5.16 -4.15
C SER A 86 -29.68 6.11 -4.70
N GLY A 87 -29.98 6.04 -6.00
CA GLY A 87 -30.97 6.88 -6.67
C GLY A 87 -32.44 6.59 -6.32
N ASN A 88 -32.72 5.71 -5.35
CA ASN A 88 -34.07 5.46 -4.86
C ASN A 88 -34.39 6.34 -3.65
N SER A 89 -35.67 6.69 -3.50
CA SER A 89 -36.27 7.64 -2.54
C SER A 89 -36.01 7.36 -1.04
N THR A 90 -35.26 6.31 -0.71
CA THR A 90 -34.63 6.10 0.59
C THR A 90 -33.12 6.29 0.43
N MET A 91 -32.58 7.43 0.86
CA MET A 91 -31.14 7.75 0.79
C MET A 91 -30.30 6.73 1.60
N GLN A 92 -30.00 5.59 1.01
CA GLN A 92 -29.15 4.58 1.61
C GLN A 92 -27.71 4.91 1.25
N GLN A 93 -26.95 5.34 2.25
CA GLN A 93 -25.52 5.61 2.13
C GLN A 93 -24.78 4.29 1.93
N ILE A 94 -24.31 4.00 0.71
CA ILE A 94 -23.49 2.82 0.45
C ILE A 94 -22.04 3.19 0.72
N PHE A 95 -21.49 2.68 1.82
CA PHE A 95 -20.05 2.75 2.08
C PHE A 95 -19.32 1.85 1.09
N VAL A 96 -18.51 2.46 0.23
CA VAL A 96 -17.72 1.79 -0.81
C VAL A 96 -16.27 1.51 -0.41
N GLN A 97 -15.92 1.79 0.84
CA GLN A 97 -14.67 1.35 1.46
C GLN A 97 -14.90 0.27 2.53
N ALA A 98 -13.81 -0.36 2.96
CA ALA A 98 -13.82 -1.23 4.13
C ALA A 98 -14.08 -0.41 5.40
N GLY A 99 -14.88 -0.96 6.32
CA GLY A 99 -15.14 -0.37 7.62
C GLY A 99 -14.59 -1.22 8.77
N ASN A 100 -14.52 -0.65 9.97
CA ASN A 100 -14.02 -1.37 11.14
C ASN A 100 -14.76 -2.69 11.42
N ARG A 101 -16.08 -2.71 11.19
CA ARG A 101 -16.93 -3.90 11.35
C ARG A 101 -16.56 -5.05 10.42
N ASP A 102 -16.02 -4.76 9.23
CA ASP A 102 -15.59 -5.79 8.28
C ASP A 102 -14.40 -6.62 8.81
N TYR A 103 -13.65 -6.05 9.76
CA TYR A 103 -12.47 -6.70 10.33
C TYR A 103 -12.69 -7.26 11.74
N ILE A 104 -13.43 -6.58 12.61
CA ILE A 104 -13.52 -6.95 14.04
C ILE A 104 -14.03 -8.39 14.22
N ASN A 105 -15.04 -8.80 13.45
CA ASN A 105 -15.73 -10.07 13.68
C ASN A 105 -15.16 -11.24 12.88
N SER A 106 -14.30 -10.99 11.88
CA SER A 106 -13.92 -12.01 10.90
C SER A 106 -12.42 -12.30 10.86
N ILE A 107 -11.62 -11.54 11.62
CA ILE A 107 -10.16 -11.69 11.69
C ILE A 107 -9.74 -13.04 12.26
N GLU A 108 -10.44 -13.51 13.30
CA GLU A 108 -10.13 -14.79 13.94
C GLU A 108 -10.48 -15.96 13.02
N ASP A 109 -11.69 -15.94 12.45
CA ASP A 109 -12.19 -16.98 11.54
C ASP A 109 -11.29 -17.18 10.30
N LYS A 110 -10.76 -16.09 9.75
CA LYS A 110 -9.90 -16.13 8.55
C LYS A 110 -8.40 -16.19 8.86
N GLY A 111 -8.00 -16.08 10.12
CA GLY A 111 -6.59 -16.10 10.51
C GLY A 111 -5.77 -14.97 9.89
N VAL A 112 -6.34 -13.76 9.81
CA VAL A 112 -5.71 -12.56 9.21
C VAL A 112 -5.56 -11.42 10.22
N ASN A 113 -4.71 -10.44 9.90
CA ASN A 113 -4.54 -9.16 10.58
C ASN A 113 -4.95 -8.01 9.64
N ARG A 114 -5.01 -6.80 10.19
CA ARG A 114 -5.04 -5.56 9.40
C ARG A 114 -3.60 -5.20 9.00
N GLY A 115 -3.21 -5.60 7.80
CA GLY A 115 -1.88 -5.37 7.23
C GLY A 115 -1.81 -4.03 6.52
N HIS A 116 -0.73 -3.28 6.78
CA HIS A 116 -0.49 -1.98 6.14
C HIS A 116 0.20 -2.15 4.78
N LEU A 117 -0.08 -1.26 3.82
CA LEU A 117 0.75 -1.13 2.62
C LEU A 117 1.84 -0.07 2.79
N PHE A 118 1.50 1.08 3.36
CA PHE A 118 2.48 1.99 3.97
C PHE A 118 2.62 1.62 5.45
N PRO A 119 3.68 0.89 5.86
CA PRO A 119 3.88 0.49 7.24
C PRO A 119 4.15 1.69 8.14
N CYS A 120 3.55 1.67 9.33
CA CYS A 120 3.71 2.75 10.31
C CYS A 120 5.17 2.96 10.75
N CYS A 121 6.01 1.92 10.70
CA CYS A 121 7.43 1.99 11.06
C CYS A 121 8.30 2.68 9.99
N HIS A 122 7.76 2.98 8.80
CA HIS A 122 8.43 3.78 7.76
C HIS A 122 8.01 5.26 7.81
N ALA A 123 7.13 5.64 8.74
CA ALA A 123 6.65 7.02 8.84
C ALA A 123 7.71 7.93 9.47
N ALA A 124 7.93 9.10 8.85
CA ALA A 124 8.94 10.07 9.27
C ALA A 124 8.61 10.79 10.59
N ASP A 125 7.33 10.85 10.95
CA ASP A 125 6.82 11.56 12.13
C ASP A 125 5.51 10.92 12.62
N THR A 126 5.05 11.33 13.80
CA THR A 126 3.85 10.78 14.45
C THR A 126 2.57 11.02 13.66
N ASP A 127 2.42 12.15 12.96
CA ASP A 127 1.23 12.41 12.17
C ASP A 127 1.20 11.57 10.89
N THR A 128 2.36 11.44 10.24
CA THR A 128 2.52 10.51 9.12
C THR A 128 2.22 9.08 9.57
N MET A 129 2.72 8.67 10.74
CA MET A 129 2.42 7.36 11.34
C MET A 129 0.92 7.20 11.59
N ASN A 130 0.26 8.22 12.15
CA ASN A 130 -1.16 8.15 12.42
C ASN A 130 -1.99 8.03 11.14
N SER A 131 -1.58 8.72 10.07
CA SER A 131 -2.26 8.65 8.78
C SER A 131 -2.25 7.26 8.15
N THR A 132 -1.28 6.39 8.49
CA THR A 132 -1.23 5.02 7.94
C THR A 132 -2.36 4.12 8.43
N PHE A 133 -3.10 4.53 9.47
CA PHE A 133 -4.21 3.78 10.06
C PHE A 133 -5.57 4.05 9.38
N THR A 134 -5.59 4.71 8.21
CA THR A 134 -6.79 4.76 7.36
C THR A 134 -7.03 3.39 6.71
N LEU A 135 -8.25 2.85 6.75
CA LEU A 135 -8.56 1.51 6.21
C LEU A 135 -8.33 1.39 4.70
N THR A 136 -8.25 2.51 3.99
CA THR A 136 -7.82 2.56 2.58
C THR A 136 -6.37 2.16 2.37
N ASN A 137 -5.53 2.18 3.39
CA ASN A 137 -4.15 1.69 3.36
C ASN A 137 -4.02 0.22 3.83
N ILE A 138 -5.14 -0.45 4.12
CA ILE A 138 -5.15 -1.73 4.85
C ILE A 138 -5.69 -2.86 3.98
N VAL A 139 -5.08 -4.03 4.12
CA VAL A 139 -5.58 -5.31 3.58
C VAL A 139 -5.75 -6.34 4.69
N PRO A 140 -6.65 -7.32 4.53
CA PRO A 140 -6.60 -8.55 5.32
C PRO A 140 -5.33 -9.34 4.98
N GLN A 141 -4.38 -9.38 5.91
CA GLN A 141 -3.08 -10.02 5.69
C GLN A 141 -2.94 -11.24 6.60
N ALA A 142 -2.53 -12.41 6.08
CA ALA A 142 -2.37 -13.62 6.87
C ALA A 142 -1.52 -13.38 8.13
N LYS A 143 -1.94 -13.89 9.29
CA LYS A 143 -1.35 -13.55 10.60
C LYS A 143 0.15 -13.79 10.64
N THR A 144 0.63 -14.97 10.21
CA THR A 144 2.07 -15.29 10.26
C THR A 144 2.87 -14.60 9.15
N PHE A 145 2.24 -14.27 8.02
CA PHE A 145 2.85 -13.44 6.99
C PHE A 145 3.06 -12.01 7.48
N ASN A 146 2.00 -11.35 7.97
CA ASN A 146 2.03 -9.99 8.52
C ASN A 146 3.01 -9.87 9.69
N GLY A 147 2.91 -10.76 10.68
CA GLY A 147 3.73 -10.69 11.89
C GLY A 147 5.16 -11.22 11.73
N GLY A 148 5.38 -12.09 10.74
CA GLY A 148 6.65 -12.77 10.50
C GLY A 148 7.40 -12.21 9.30
N SER A 149 7.29 -12.89 8.16
CA SER A 149 8.13 -12.64 6.98
C SER A 149 7.95 -11.23 6.39
N TRP A 150 6.72 -10.71 6.35
CA TRP A 150 6.44 -9.36 5.85
C TRP A 150 7.04 -8.29 6.75
N ASN A 151 6.78 -8.35 8.06
CA ASN A 151 7.35 -7.42 9.04
C ASN A 151 8.90 -7.48 9.07
N THR A 152 9.47 -8.69 8.96
CA THR A 152 10.93 -8.87 8.86
C THR A 152 11.49 -8.18 7.63
N MET A 153 10.83 -8.32 6.48
CA MET A 153 11.19 -7.64 5.24
C MET A 153 11.05 -6.12 5.38
N GLU A 154 9.96 -5.61 5.95
CA GLU A 154 9.78 -4.17 6.21
C GLU A 154 10.93 -3.61 7.06
N CYS A 155 11.33 -4.32 8.11
CA CYS A 155 12.46 -3.92 8.95
C CYS A 155 13.80 -3.88 8.19
N LYS A 156 14.07 -4.88 7.34
CA LYS A 156 15.28 -4.92 6.50
C LYS A 156 15.29 -3.81 5.46
N VAL A 157 14.16 -3.57 4.80
CA VAL A 157 14.01 -2.47 3.84
C VAL A 157 14.25 -1.15 4.57
N LYS A 158 13.63 -0.91 5.72
CA LYS A 158 13.85 0.32 6.51
C LYS A 158 15.34 0.58 6.77
N GLY A 159 16.06 -0.42 7.30
CA GLY A 159 17.49 -0.29 7.56
C GLY A 159 18.30 -0.01 6.29
N PHE A 160 17.98 -0.72 5.20
CA PHE A 160 18.61 -0.49 3.91
C PHE A 160 18.41 0.94 3.39
N LEU A 161 17.17 1.47 3.48
CA LEU A 161 16.88 2.84 3.06
C LEU A 161 17.65 3.87 3.91
N GLN A 162 17.78 3.64 5.21
CA GLN A 162 18.54 4.53 6.10
C GLN A 162 20.04 4.57 5.74
N ASP A 163 20.62 3.41 5.44
CA ASP A 163 22.08 3.27 5.23
C ASP A 163 22.55 3.73 3.84
N TYR A 164 21.71 3.50 2.82
CA TYR A 164 22.11 3.60 1.40
C TYR A 164 21.34 4.63 0.59
N CYS A 165 20.17 5.08 1.03
CA CYS A 165 19.35 6.02 0.26
C CYS A 165 19.55 7.46 0.75
N VAL A 166 20.72 8.02 0.48
CA VAL A 166 21.11 9.37 0.89
C VAL A 166 21.32 10.22 -0.35
N ASP A 167 20.69 11.40 -0.38
CA ASP A 167 20.83 12.36 -1.49
C ASP A 167 22.14 13.17 -1.40
N ASN A 168 22.34 14.09 -2.35
CA ASN A 168 23.55 14.94 -2.40
C ASN A 168 23.66 15.93 -1.25
N ASN A 169 22.56 16.19 -0.52
CA ASN A 169 22.54 17.06 0.65
C ASN A 169 22.70 16.26 1.96
N ASN A 170 23.10 14.99 1.85
CA ASN A 170 23.22 14.07 2.98
C ASN A 170 21.88 13.82 3.71
N MET A 171 20.74 13.92 2.99
CA MET A 171 19.42 13.62 3.53
C MET A 171 18.93 12.25 3.07
N THR A 172 18.36 11.47 4.00
CA THR A 172 17.70 10.21 3.65
C THR A 172 16.49 10.47 2.77
N GLN A 173 16.44 9.83 1.60
CA GLN A 173 15.33 9.95 0.67
C GLN A 173 15.20 8.70 -0.21
N ALA A 174 14.05 8.04 -0.10
CA ALA A 174 13.65 6.97 -1.00
C ALA A 174 12.18 7.09 -1.38
N TYR A 175 11.80 6.41 -2.44
CA TYR A 175 10.43 6.32 -2.89
C TYR A 175 10.01 4.86 -2.88
N VAL A 176 8.92 4.56 -2.19
CA VAL A 176 8.45 3.19 -1.99
C VAL A 176 7.03 3.06 -2.53
N VAL A 177 6.75 1.91 -3.14
CA VAL A 177 5.41 1.50 -3.54
C VAL A 177 5.18 0.07 -3.07
N THR A 178 4.05 -0.15 -2.39
CA THR A 178 3.60 -1.47 -1.96
C THR A 178 2.25 -1.73 -2.59
N ARG A 179 2.05 -2.93 -3.14
CA ARG A 179 0.82 -3.33 -3.84
C ARG A 179 0.29 -4.65 -3.28
N ALA A 180 -1.03 -4.79 -3.33
CA ALA A 180 -1.73 -6.05 -3.07
C ALA A 180 -2.43 -6.53 -4.34
N LEU A 181 -2.21 -7.80 -4.71
CA LEU A 181 -2.92 -8.45 -5.80
C LEU A 181 -4.18 -9.13 -5.25
N PRO A 182 -5.39 -8.76 -5.70
CA PRO A 182 -6.61 -9.36 -5.20
C PRO A 182 -6.65 -10.85 -5.52
N SER A 183 -7.24 -11.64 -4.64
CA SER A 183 -7.64 -13.01 -4.98
C SER A 183 -8.99 -13.01 -5.71
N GLU A 184 -9.35 -14.10 -6.38
CA GLU A 184 -10.64 -14.18 -7.07
C GLU A 184 -11.82 -14.29 -6.09
N ASN A 185 -11.75 -15.21 -5.14
CA ASN A 185 -12.92 -15.62 -4.34
C ASN A 185 -12.69 -15.67 -2.83
N ASN A 186 -11.60 -15.05 -2.32
CA ASN A 186 -11.35 -15.00 -0.87
C ASN A 186 -11.70 -13.62 -0.31
N LYS A 187 -12.72 -13.57 0.56
CA LYS A 187 -13.19 -12.32 1.17
C LYS A 187 -13.34 -12.46 2.68
N LEU A 188 -12.96 -11.39 3.37
CA LEU A 188 -13.25 -11.13 4.76
C LEU A 188 -14.65 -10.51 4.87
N ASN A 189 -15.49 -11.07 5.75
CA ASN A 189 -16.87 -10.64 5.94
C ASN A 189 -17.67 -10.52 4.63
N TYR A 190 -17.38 -11.38 3.64
CA TYR A 190 -17.97 -11.36 2.28
C TYR A 190 -17.80 -10.06 1.48
N ARG A 191 -17.07 -9.07 2.01
CA ARG A 191 -17.00 -7.71 1.46
C ARG A 191 -15.59 -7.31 1.05
N VAL A 192 -14.61 -7.56 1.91
CA VAL A 192 -13.22 -7.08 1.73
C VAL A 192 -12.38 -8.21 1.15
N ASN A 193 -11.76 -7.99 -0.01
CA ASN A 193 -10.90 -8.98 -0.64
C ASN A 193 -9.70 -9.30 0.25
N ILE A 194 -9.38 -10.58 0.39
CA ILE A 194 -8.13 -11.04 0.99
C ILE A 194 -7.16 -11.25 -0.18
N PRO A 195 -6.12 -10.41 -0.34
CA PRO A 195 -5.22 -10.52 -1.48
C PRO A 195 -4.48 -11.86 -1.48
N SER A 196 -4.11 -12.35 -2.67
CA SER A 196 -3.33 -13.59 -2.83
C SER A 196 -1.82 -13.34 -2.69
N VAL A 197 -1.34 -12.18 -3.15
CA VAL A 197 0.08 -11.81 -3.18
C VAL A 197 0.24 -10.35 -2.77
N MET A 198 1.33 -10.07 -2.07
CA MET A 198 1.77 -8.71 -1.78
C MET A 198 3.20 -8.52 -2.28
N TRP A 199 3.51 -7.31 -2.75
CA TRP A 199 4.87 -6.93 -3.13
C TRP A 199 5.16 -5.49 -2.77
N THR A 200 6.43 -5.20 -2.53
CA THR A 200 6.94 -3.85 -2.35
C THR A 200 8.14 -3.63 -3.25
N ALA A 201 8.28 -2.41 -3.76
CA ALA A 201 9.44 -1.99 -4.53
C ALA A 201 9.81 -0.57 -4.12
N PHE A 202 11.10 -0.28 -4.19
CA PHE A 202 11.61 1.04 -3.88
C PHE A 202 12.72 1.45 -4.84
N CYS A 203 12.92 2.76 -4.95
CA CYS A 203 14.11 3.32 -5.56
C CYS A 203 14.60 4.55 -4.80
N CYS A 204 15.90 4.80 -4.90
CA CYS A 204 16.55 5.94 -4.29
C CYS A 204 17.89 6.23 -4.95
N TYR A 205 18.42 7.41 -4.67
CA TYR A 205 19.79 7.76 -5.01
C TYR A 205 20.71 7.45 -3.83
N ASN A 206 21.91 6.96 -4.12
CA ASN A 206 22.99 6.75 -3.18
C ASN A 206 24.13 7.70 -3.54
N SER A 207 24.26 8.80 -2.80
CA SER A 207 25.29 9.81 -3.05
C SER A 207 26.71 9.32 -2.77
N LYS A 208 26.91 8.33 -1.89
CA LYS A 208 28.23 7.75 -1.61
C LYS A 208 28.84 7.09 -2.84
N ASN A 209 27.99 6.45 -3.65
CA ASN A 209 28.42 5.74 -4.86
C ASN A 209 28.00 6.46 -6.15
N SER A 210 27.27 7.58 -6.05
CA SER A 210 26.66 8.30 -7.18
C SER A 210 25.81 7.41 -8.09
N THR A 211 25.02 6.51 -7.50
CA THR A 211 24.18 5.54 -8.25
C THR A 211 22.73 5.55 -7.80
N TRP A 212 21.83 5.19 -8.72
CA TRP A 212 20.45 4.87 -8.38
C TRP A 212 20.34 3.38 -8.00
N ILE A 213 19.63 3.12 -6.92
CA ILE A 213 19.33 1.77 -6.42
C ILE A 213 17.85 1.53 -6.59
N SER A 214 17.48 0.34 -7.06
CA SER A 214 16.09 -0.11 -7.12
C SER A 214 15.99 -1.60 -6.80
N LYS A 215 15.10 -1.95 -5.87
CA LYS A 215 14.92 -3.32 -5.37
C LYS A 215 13.43 -3.59 -5.13
N ALA A 216 13.09 -4.88 -5.05
CA ALA A 216 11.75 -5.37 -4.83
C ALA A 216 11.75 -6.60 -3.92
N HIS A 217 10.60 -6.85 -3.29
CA HIS A 217 10.31 -8.06 -2.52
C HIS A 217 8.84 -8.44 -2.75
N TRP A 218 8.51 -9.73 -2.74
CA TRP A 218 7.13 -10.19 -2.79
C TRP A 218 6.94 -11.50 -2.05
N GLY A 219 5.68 -11.81 -1.74
CA GLY A 219 5.29 -13.08 -1.13
C GLY A 219 3.80 -13.35 -1.26
N GLU A 220 3.45 -14.63 -1.20
CA GLU A 220 2.06 -15.06 -1.10
C GLU A 220 1.50 -14.70 0.29
N ASN A 221 0.29 -14.11 0.32
CA ASN A 221 -0.41 -13.74 1.53
C ASN A 221 -1.10 -14.96 2.17
N LYS A 222 -0.29 -15.91 2.63
CA LYS A 222 -0.72 -17.16 3.26
C LYS A 222 -0.04 -17.36 4.61
N ASN A 223 -0.68 -18.11 5.51
CA ASN A 223 -0.03 -18.51 6.75
C ASN A 223 1.04 -19.56 6.42
N THR A 224 2.30 -19.21 6.61
CA THR A 224 3.44 -20.14 6.48
C THR A 224 4.22 -20.23 7.78
N SER A 225 5.00 -21.29 7.91
CA SER A 225 6.19 -21.29 8.77
C SER A 225 7.17 -20.21 8.28
N GLU A 226 7.90 -19.61 9.21
CA GLU A 226 8.80 -18.47 8.97
C GLU A 226 9.73 -18.68 7.76
N GLY A 227 9.98 -17.59 7.03
CA GLY A 227 10.88 -17.57 5.88
C GLY A 227 11.18 -16.12 5.49
N ASP A 228 12.37 -15.86 4.97
CA ASP A 228 12.74 -14.53 4.52
C ASP A 228 12.10 -14.22 3.16
N LEU A 229 11.78 -12.95 2.89
CA LEU A 229 11.35 -12.51 1.55
C LEU A 229 12.59 -12.00 0.80
N PRO A 230 13.14 -12.79 -0.14
CA PRO A 230 14.42 -12.46 -0.75
C PRO A 230 14.34 -11.14 -1.51
N GLU A 231 15.47 -10.44 -1.54
CA GLU A 231 15.64 -9.27 -2.39
C GLU A 231 15.61 -9.66 -3.87
N LYS A 232 14.97 -8.81 -4.67
CA LYS A 232 14.75 -9.00 -6.09
C LYS A 232 14.98 -7.71 -6.86
N THR A 233 15.30 -7.85 -8.14
CA THR A 233 15.38 -6.71 -9.07
C THR A 233 13.99 -6.28 -9.52
N LEU A 234 13.89 -5.06 -10.09
CA LEU A 234 12.64 -4.62 -10.72
C LEU A 234 12.28 -5.45 -11.96
N GLY A 235 13.28 -6.00 -12.66
CA GLY A 235 13.07 -6.91 -13.79
C GLY A 235 12.39 -8.21 -13.35
N GLU A 236 12.90 -8.84 -12.29
CA GLU A 236 12.27 -10.04 -11.73
C GLU A 236 10.85 -9.76 -11.18
N LEU A 237 10.62 -8.58 -10.60
CA LEU A 237 9.27 -8.17 -10.20
C LEU A 237 8.34 -8.03 -11.43
N TYR A 238 8.83 -7.44 -12.52
CA TYR A 238 8.07 -7.31 -13.77
C TYR A 238 7.71 -8.68 -14.36
N ASP A 239 8.66 -9.62 -14.38
CA ASP A 239 8.43 -10.99 -14.84
C ASP A 239 7.42 -11.72 -13.95
N MET A 240 7.53 -11.56 -12.62
CA MET A 240 6.55 -12.10 -11.67
C MET A 240 5.15 -11.55 -11.97
N LEU A 241 5.02 -10.24 -12.17
CA LEU A 241 3.71 -9.61 -12.47
C LEU A 241 3.12 -10.09 -13.80
N ASN A 242 3.94 -10.25 -14.83
CA ASN A 242 3.47 -10.74 -16.13
C ASN A 242 2.89 -12.16 -16.03
N SER A 243 3.41 -13.02 -15.14
CA SER A 243 2.84 -14.36 -14.95
C SER A 243 1.41 -14.34 -14.40
N PHE A 244 1.01 -13.29 -13.68
CA PHE A 244 -0.37 -13.09 -13.23
C PHE A 244 -1.30 -12.51 -14.29
N TYR A 245 -0.76 -11.80 -15.30
CA TYR A 245 -1.56 -11.18 -16.36
C TYR A 245 -1.67 -12.06 -17.62
N GLN A 246 -0.77 -13.03 -17.81
CA GLN A 246 -0.83 -13.97 -18.93
C GLN A 246 -1.85 -15.10 -18.71
N THR A 247 -2.37 -15.28 -17.50
CA THR A 247 -3.46 -16.23 -17.19
C THR A 247 -4.85 -15.73 -17.55
N ASP A 248 -4.99 -14.47 -18.00
CA ASP A 248 -6.27 -13.83 -18.35
C ASP A 248 -6.52 -13.79 -19.89
N VAL A 249 -5.87 -14.66 -20.68
CA VAL A 249 -6.07 -14.78 -22.15
C VAL A 249 -6.73 -16.10 -22.54
#